data_AF-A0A9X0CYY1-F1
#
_entry.id   AF-A0A9X0CYY1-F1
#
_cell.length_a   1.000
_cell.length_b   1.000
_cell.length_c   1.000
_cell.angle_alpha   90.00
_cell.angle_beta   90.00
_cell.angle_gamma   90.00
#
_symmetry.space_group_name_H-M   'P 1'
#
loop_
_entity.id
_entity.type
_entity.pdbx_description
1 polymer ?
#
loop_
_entity_poly.entity_id
_entity_poly.type
_entity_poly.pdbx_seq_one_letter_code
_entity_poly.pdbx_strand_id
1 'polypeptide(L)'
;MFGTRIPARNFLLCFVILLAGGSASKVIQIFNHMGLACISLSTFFQHQRDKLFPAIYIHCKKYQARVLDKLKAMGEPLTISGDGRHDSMAIVPNLVLTPYFAVLFRW
;
A
#
# COMPACT_ATOMS: atom_id res chain seq x y z
N MET A 1 -11.57 5.91 -17.67
CA MET A 1 -12.00 6.04 -16.24
C MET A 1 -13.38 5.40 -16.14
N PHE A 2 -13.48 4.14 -15.69
CA PHE A 2 -14.76 3.46 -15.46
C PHE A 2 -15.02 3.43 -13.96
N GLY A 3 -16.13 4.07 -13.56
CA GLY A 3 -16.58 4.13 -12.18
C GLY A 3 -16.84 2.73 -11.63
N THR A 4 -15.93 2.23 -10.81
CA THR A 4 -16.18 1.05 -10.00
C THR A 4 -17.28 1.42 -9.00
N ARG A 5 -18.42 0.71 -9.04
CA ARG A 5 -19.53 0.81 -8.07
C ARG A 5 -19.12 0.28 -6.69
N ILE A 6 -17.95 0.66 -6.20
CA ILE A 6 -17.46 0.33 -4.88
C ILE A 6 -17.94 1.45 -3.95
N PRO A 7 -18.69 1.13 -2.86
CA PRO A 7 -19.04 2.14 -1.87
C PRO A 7 -17.77 2.76 -1.32
N ALA A 8 -17.62 4.08 -1.41
CA ALA A 8 -16.40 4.79 -1.01
C ALA A 8 -15.97 4.45 0.43
N ARG A 9 -16.94 4.30 1.34
CA ARG A 9 -16.73 3.86 2.72
C ARG A 9 -16.03 2.51 2.84
N ASN A 10 -16.43 1.54 2.02
CA ASN A 10 -15.87 0.18 2.03
C ASN A 10 -14.43 0.18 1.52
N PHE A 11 -14.16 0.95 0.47
CA PHE A 11 -12.81 1.13 -0.05
C PHE A 11 -11.88 1.84 0.96
N LEU A 12 -12.36 2.92 1.58
CA LEU A 12 -11.61 3.67 2.58
C LEU A 12 -11.32 2.84 3.83
N LEU A 13 -12.28 2.00 4.24
CA LEU A 13 -12.09 1.08 5.36
C LEU A 13 -10.97 0.06 5.09
N CYS A 14 -10.95 -0.53 3.88
CA CYS A 14 -9.83 -1.39 3.48
C CYS A 14 -8.48 -0.65 3.53
N PHE A 15 -8.45 0.61 3.10
CA PHE A 15 -7.23 1.42 3.11
C PHE A 15 -6.73 1.70 4.53
N VAL A 16 -7.63 2.07 5.45
CA VAL A 16 -7.28 2.35 6.85
C VAL A 16 -6.76 1.10 7.55
N ILE A 17 -7.39 -0.06 7.35
CA ILE A 17 -6.93 -1.33 7.92
C ILE A 17 -5.52 -1.68 7.43
N LEU A 18 -5.29 -1.50 6.12
CA LEU A 18 -3.98 -1.74 5.51
C LEU A 18 -2.90 -0.79 6.06
N LEU A 19 -3.22 0.49 6.22
CA LEU A 19 -2.29 1.50 6.73
C LEU A 19 -2.00 1.33 8.22
N ALA A 20 -3.01 0.94 9.01
CA ALA A 20 -2.89 0.72 10.44
C ALA A 20 -2.01 -0.51 10.79
N GLY A 21 -1.73 -1.39 9.83
CA GLY A 21 -1.01 -2.63 10.09
C GLY A 21 -1.79 -3.60 11.00
N GLY A 22 -3.11 -3.47 11.05
CA GLY A 22 -3.95 -4.34 11.86
C GLY A 22 -4.32 -5.63 11.14
N SER A 23 -4.55 -6.72 11.88
CA SER A 23 -5.19 -7.91 11.32
C SER A 23 -6.62 -7.58 10.88
N ALA A 24 -6.91 -7.69 9.59
CA ALA A 24 -8.22 -7.40 9.03
C ALA A 24 -9.34 -8.23 9.67
N SER A 25 -9.04 -9.50 10.02
CA SER A 25 -9.98 -10.38 10.71
C SER A 25 -10.39 -9.84 12.08
N LYS A 26 -9.44 -9.27 12.84
CA LYS A 26 -9.73 -8.67 14.15
C LYS A 26 -10.57 -7.41 14.03
N VAL A 27 -10.25 -6.57 13.05
CA VAL A 27 -10.99 -5.34 12.80
C VAL A 27 -12.44 -5.65 12.39
N ILE A 28 -12.65 -6.60 11.48
CA ILE A 28 -13.99 -7.04 11.07
C ILE A 28 -14.77 -7.67 12.24
N GLN A 29 -14.11 -8.43 13.12
CA GLN A 29 -14.74 -8.98 14.33
C GLN A 29 -15.24 -7.87 15.27
N ILE A 30 -14.45 -6.82 15.50
CA ILE A 30 -14.84 -5.68 16.33
C ILE A 30 -16.03 -4.94 15.68
N PHE A 31 -16.02 -4.75 14.35
CA PHE A 31 -17.14 -4.15 13.64
C PHE A 31 -18.44 -4.97 13.75
N ASN A 32 -18.34 -6.30 13.66
CA ASN A 32 -19.48 -7.19 13.87
C ASN A 32 -20.03 -7.11 15.30
N HIS A 33 -19.16 -7.01 16.31
CA HIS A 33 -19.58 -6.81 17.70
C HIS A 33 -20.29 -5.46 17.93
N MET A 34 -19.90 -4.42 17.19
CA MET A 34 -20.55 -3.10 17.25
C MET A 34 -21.82 -3.00 16.38
N GLY A 35 -22.25 -4.09 15.72
CA GLY A 35 -23.42 -4.06 14.83
C GLY A 35 -23.20 -3.28 13.52
N LEU A 36 -21.94 -2.99 13.17
CA LEU A 36 -21.60 -2.29 11.94
C LEU A 36 -21.47 -3.31 10.80
N ALA A 37 -22.44 -3.33 9.89
CA ALA A 37 -22.39 -4.16 8.69
C ALA A 37 -21.19 -3.76 7.80
N CYS A 38 -20.09 -4.50 7.95
CA CYS A 38 -18.85 -4.25 7.22
C CYS A 38 -18.62 -5.27 6.10
N ILE A 39 -17.70 -4.89 5.21
CA ILE A 39 -17.16 -5.72 4.14
C ILE A 39 -16.73 -7.10 4.64
N SER A 40 -16.87 -8.12 3.78
CA SER A 40 -16.34 -9.44 4.05
C SER A 40 -14.82 -9.48 3.88
N LEU A 41 -14.16 -10.44 4.52
CA LEU A 41 -12.71 -10.62 4.43
C LEU A 41 -12.25 -10.93 2.98
N SER A 42 -13.06 -11.65 2.20
CA SER A 42 -12.76 -11.92 0.79
C SER A 42 -12.80 -10.64 -0.04
N THR A 43 -13.77 -9.76 0.21
CA THR A 43 -13.85 -8.43 -0.43
C THR A 43 -12.64 -7.57 -0.07
N PHE A 44 -12.19 -7.62 1.19
CA PHE A 44 -10.98 -6.91 1.64
C PHE A 44 -9.74 -7.35 0.86
N PHE A 45 -9.48 -8.65 0.74
CA PHE A 45 -8.33 -9.16 -0.02
C PHE A 45 -8.39 -8.83 -1.52
N GLN A 46 -9.60 -8.86 -2.12
CA GLN A 46 -9.78 -8.43 -3.51
C GLN A 46 -9.46 -6.93 -3.68
N HIS A 47 -9.94 -6.07 -2.77
CA HIS A 47 -9.65 -4.64 -2.80
C HIS A 47 -8.15 -4.37 -2.61
N GLN A 48 -7.50 -5.14 -1.73
CA GLN A 48 -6.06 -5.06 -1.53
C GLN A 48 -5.29 -5.35 -2.82
N ARG A 49 -5.58 -6.49 -3.45
CA ARG A 49 -4.89 -6.95 -4.66
C ARG A 49 -5.14 -6.04 -5.87
N ASP A 50 -6.39 -5.69 -6.12
CA ASP A 50 -6.77 -5.10 -7.41
C ASP A 50 -6.71 -3.56 -7.41
N LYS A 51 -6.76 -2.92 -6.24
CA LYS A 51 -6.89 -1.46 -6.12
C LYS A 51 -5.81 -0.85 -5.24
N LEU A 52 -5.65 -1.33 -4.01
CA LEU A 52 -4.79 -0.69 -3.02
C LEU A 52 -3.30 -0.89 -3.31
N PHE A 53 -2.86 -2.13 -3.54
CA PHE A 53 -1.45 -2.40 -3.83
C PHE A 53 -0.97 -1.72 -5.13
N PRO A 54 -1.73 -1.76 -6.25
CA PRO A 54 -1.35 -1.00 -7.44
C PRO A 54 -1.29 0.52 -7.21
N ALA A 55 -2.23 1.08 -6.43
CA ALA A 55 -2.24 2.50 -6.14
C ALA A 55 -1.04 2.94 -5.29
N ILE A 56 -0.70 2.17 -4.25
CA ILE A 56 0.48 2.41 -3.40
C ILE A 56 1.75 2.30 -4.24
N TYR A 57 1.86 1.28 -5.09
CA TYR A 57 3.00 1.11 -5.99
C TYR A 57 3.21 2.33 -6.90
N ILE A 58 2.15 2.80 -7.56
CA ILE A 58 2.23 3.98 -8.44
C ILE A 58 2.63 5.22 -7.63
N HIS A 59 2.07 5.40 -6.43
CA HIS A 59 2.43 6.51 -5.56
C HIS A 59 3.91 6.49 -5.18
N CYS A 60 4.43 5.33 -4.78
CA CYS A 60 5.83 5.16 -4.39
C CYS A 60 6.78 5.39 -5.57
N LYS A 61 6.44 4.88 -6.76
CA LYS A 61 7.21 5.15 -7.99
C LYS A 61 7.26 6.63 -8.33
N LYS A 62 6.15 7.35 -8.22
CA LYS A 62 6.11 8.81 -8.43
C LYS A 62 6.92 9.54 -7.37
N TYR A 63 6.84 9.10 -6.12
CA TYR A 63 7.60 9.67 -5.02
C TYR A 63 9.12 9.49 -5.25
N GLN A 64 9.55 8.28 -5.59
CA GLN A 64 10.94 7.96 -5.92
C GLN A 64 11.45 8.81 -7.08
N ALA A 65 10.70 8.91 -8.17
CA ALA A 65 11.09 9.71 -9.34
C ALA A 65 11.31 11.19 -8.96
N ARG A 66 10.43 11.76 -8.14
CA ARG A 66 10.55 13.13 -7.65
C ARG A 66 11.77 13.33 -6.74
N VAL A 67 12.07 12.37 -5.87
CA VAL A 67 13.26 12.46 -5.00
C VAL A 67 14.53 12.35 -5.85
N LEU A 68 14.60 11.41 -6.78
CA LEU A 68 15.74 11.25 -7.69
C LEU A 68 15.95 12.49 -8.57
N ASP A 69 14.88 13.12 -9.04
CA ASP A 69 14.97 14.36 -9.83
C ASP A 69 15.58 15.51 -9.02
N LYS A 70 15.14 15.69 -7.77
CA LYS A 70 15.73 16.66 -6.84
C LYS A 70 17.20 16.37 -6.56
N LEU A 71 17.56 15.11 -6.40
CA LEU A 71 18.95 14.69 -6.13
C LEU A 71 19.86 14.94 -7.34
N LYS A 72 19.38 14.65 -8.56
CA LYS A 72 20.11 14.97 -9.80
C LYS A 72 20.32 16.48 -9.97
N ALA A 73 19.35 17.29 -9.57
CA ALA A 73 19.47 18.75 -9.62
C ALA A 73 20.50 19.32 -8.64
N MET A 74 20.83 18.61 -7.55
CA MET A 74 21.83 19.04 -6.56
C MET A 74 23.28 18.75 -7.00
N GLY A 75 23.50 17.86 -7.98
CA GLY A 75 24.80 17.67 -8.63
C GLY A 75 25.93 17.05 -7.79
N GLU A 76 25.68 16.72 -6.52
CA GLU A 76 26.67 16.14 -5.61
C GLU A 76 26.70 14.60 -5.66
N PRO A 77 27.89 13.98 -5.49
CA PRO A 77 28.01 12.54 -5.35
C PRO A 77 27.30 12.07 -4.07
N LEU A 78 26.15 11.41 -4.25
CA LEU A 78 25.29 10.97 -3.15
C LEU A 78 25.51 9.48 -2.84
N THR A 79 26.02 9.18 -1.65
CA THR A 79 26.04 7.81 -1.10
C THR A 79 24.73 7.55 -0.37
N ILE A 80 23.85 6.76 -0.99
CA ILE A 80 22.60 6.33 -0.38
C ILE A 80 22.84 5.01 0.37
N SER A 81 22.62 4.99 1.67
CA SER A 81 22.61 3.78 2.49
C SER A 81 21.18 3.48 2.94
N GLY A 82 20.77 2.21 2.88
CA GLY A 82 19.42 1.78 3.25
C GLY A 82 19.42 0.89 4.49
N ASP A 83 18.48 1.11 5.40
CA ASP A 83 18.28 0.31 6.62
C ASP A 83 17.45 -0.97 6.37
N GLY A 84 16.92 -1.13 5.15
CA GLY A 84 16.34 -2.37 4.63
C GLY A 84 14.94 -2.22 4.03
N ARG A 85 13.96 -2.90 4.63
CA ARG A 85 12.64 -3.18 4.03
C ARG A 85 11.76 -1.94 3.85
N HIS A 86 11.93 -0.92 4.70
CA HIS A 86 11.20 0.34 4.58
C HIS A 86 11.72 1.19 3.40
N ASP A 87 13.04 1.18 3.22
CA ASP A 87 13.75 1.91 2.17
C ASP A 87 13.66 1.27 0.78
N SER A 88 13.32 -0.02 0.71
CA SER A 88 13.22 -0.77 -0.53
C SER A 88 12.24 -0.15 -1.54
N MET A 89 11.18 0.50 -1.07
CA MET A 89 10.20 1.17 -1.93
C MET A 89 10.68 2.51 -2.49
N ALA A 90 11.58 3.20 -1.78
CA ALA A 90 12.07 4.52 -2.18
C ALA A 90 13.36 4.42 -3.01
N ILE A 91 14.15 3.36 -2.83
CA ILE A 91 15.52 3.31 -3.33
C ILE A 91 15.68 2.43 -4.57
N VAL A 92 14.96 1.30 -4.69
CA VAL A 92 15.25 0.31 -5.75
C VAL A 92 14.54 0.67 -7.08
N PRO A 93 15.26 0.99 -8.16
CA PRO A 93 14.64 1.43 -9.42
C PRO A 93 13.98 0.30 -10.21
N ASN A 94 14.42 -0.96 -10.02
CA ASN A 94 13.91 -2.14 -10.72
C ASN A 94 13.42 -3.22 -9.75
N LEU A 95 12.37 -2.91 -8.97
CA LEU A 95 11.67 -3.94 -8.23
C LEU A 95 10.77 -4.71 -9.21
N VAL A 96 11.31 -5.77 -9.83
CA VAL A 96 10.52 -6.88 -10.37
C VAL A 96 9.80 -7.50 -9.18
N LEU A 97 8.52 -7.19 -9.01
CA LEU A 97 7.71 -7.69 -7.91
C LEU A 97 6.83 -8.84 -8.37
N THR A 98 7.46 -10.00 -8.56
CA THR A 98 6.88 -11.26 -8.07
C THR A 98 7.07 -11.32 -6.54
N PRO A 99 6.46 -12.26 -5.81
CA PRO A 99 5.52 -12.13 -4.67
C PRO A 99 5.92 -11.33 -3.39
N TYR A 100 7.01 -10.56 -3.36
CA TYR A 100 7.52 -9.93 -2.13
C TYR A 100 6.68 -8.75 -1.60
N PHE A 101 5.83 -8.12 -2.41
CA PHE A 101 4.93 -7.06 -1.92
C PHE A 101 3.88 -7.62 -0.95
N ALA A 102 3.49 -8.89 -1.14
CA ALA A 102 2.64 -9.61 -0.22
C ALA A 102 3.36 -9.98 1.09
N VAL A 103 4.69 -9.97 1.12
CA VAL A 103 5.48 -10.21 2.35
C VAL A 103 5.61 -8.92 3.19
N LEU A 104 5.56 -7.74 2.56
CA LEU A 104 5.61 -6.44 3.25
C LEU A 104 4.35 -6.17 4.12
N PHE A 105 3.22 -6.78 3.79
CA PHE A 105 1.95 -6.67 4.52
C PHE A 105 1.46 -8.01 5.07
N ARG A 106 2.38 -8.96 5.30
CA ARG A 106 2.06 -10.24 5.94
C ARG A 106 2.14 -10.07 7.45
N TRP A 107 1.00 -9.73 8.04
CA TRP A 107 0.71 -9.95 9.46
C TRP A 107 0.34 -11.42 9.67
#